data_AF-A0A0D2KUT9-F1
#
_entry.id   AF-A0A0D2KUT9-F1
#
_cell.length_a   1.000
_cell.length_b   1.000
_cell.length_c   1.000
_cell.angle_alpha   90.00
_cell.angle_beta   90.00
_cell.angle_gamma   90.00
#
_symmetry.space_group_name_H-M   'P 1'
#
loop_
_entity.id
_entity.type
_entity.pdbx_description
1 polymer ?
#
loop_
_entity_poly.entity_id
_entity_poly.type
_entity_poly.pdbx_seq_one_letter_code
_entity_poly.pdbx_strand_id
1 'polypeptide(L)'
;MPRVAPFYAVKCNPQPALLRLLAALGAGFDCASKAELEAVMALGVPQDRIIFAHPCKRPLDLRFAAAAGVRLTTFDCEGELSKVQELWPTAELVLRLRCDDPEARVPLGLKYGADPSEAHRLLAAAKSLGLRVVGVSFHVGSSCKNLGAFERAISSARAAFDQGLALGHDMRLLDIGGGFTGRFDQSGCVVISEIARAVNAAVNAHFPVEGGVRLIAEPGRYFAEASAVLAAH
;
A
#
# COMPACT_ATOMS: atom_id res chain seq x y z
N MET A 1 9.90 -11.56 5.12
CA MET A 1 9.39 -10.45 5.96
C MET A 1 8.25 -11.01 6.80
N PRO A 2 8.54 -11.69 7.93
CA PRO A 2 7.54 -12.51 8.63
C PRO A 2 6.41 -11.69 9.29
N ARG A 3 6.65 -10.41 9.58
CA ARG A 3 5.67 -9.50 10.18
C ARG A 3 4.77 -8.79 9.15
N VAL A 4 5.06 -8.92 7.86
CA VAL A 4 4.44 -8.11 6.80
C VAL A 4 3.45 -8.97 6.01
N ALA A 5 2.17 -8.63 6.08
CA ALA A 5 1.13 -9.31 5.32
C ALA A 5 1.09 -8.80 3.86
N PRO A 6 1.14 -9.67 2.84
CA PRO A 6 1.10 -9.25 1.45
C PRO A 6 -0.34 -8.93 0.99
N PHE A 7 -0.50 -7.77 0.37
CA PHE A 7 -1.69 -7.37 -0.37
C PHE A 7 -1.31 -7.31 -1.85
N TYR A 8 -1.75 -8.28 -2.64
CA TYR A 8 -1.35 -8.37 -4.04
C TYR A 8 -1.90 -7.19 -4.85
N ALA A 9 -1.03 -6.47 -5.55
CA ALA A 9 -1.41 -5.37 -6.42
C ALA A 9 -2.05 -5.91 -7.71
N VAL A 10 -3.38 -5.93 -7.78
CA VAL A 10 -4.18 -6.59 -8.84
C VAL A 10 -3.81 -6.07 -10.23
N LYS A 11 -3.56 -4.76 -10.34
CA LYS A 11 -3.10 -4.06 -11.55
C LYS A 11 -1.87 -4.68 -12.21
N CYS A 12 -1.06 -5.46 -11.49
CA CYS A 12 0.14 -6.09 -12.03
C CYS A 12 -0.19 -7.27 -12.97
N ASN A 13 -1.14 -8.12 -12.60
CA ASN A 13 -1.66 -9.21 -13.42
C ASN A 13 -3.04 -9.62 -12.89
N PRO A 14 -4.14 -9.12 -13.51
CA PRO A 14 -5.50 -9.37 -13.04
C PRO A 14 -6.05 -10.75 -13.45
N GLN A 15 -5.20 -11.70 -13.89
CA GLN A 15 -5.63 -13.03 -14.32
C GLN A 15 -6.40 -13.76 -13.19
N PRO A 16 -7.65 -14.20 -13.42
CA PRO A 16 -8.48 -14.82 -12.38
C PRO A 16 -7.83 -16.04 -11.71
N ALA A 17 -7.05 -16.83 -12.45
CA ALA A 17 -6.34 -17.98 -11.88
C ALA A 17 -5.30 -17.57 -10.83
N LEU A 18 -4.54 -16.50 -11.07
CA LEU A 18 -3.56 -15.97 -10.12
C LEU A 18 -4.27 -15.37 -8.89
N LEU A 19 -5.34 -14.60 -9.10
CA LEU A 19 -6.12 -14.02 -8.01
C LEU A 19 -6.74 -15.11 -7.11
N ARG A 20 -7.32 -16.16 -7.68
CA ARG A 20 -7.86 -17.32 -6.93
C ARG A 20 -6.79 -18.02 -6.12
N LEU A 21 -5.62 -18.27 -6.73
CA LEU A 21 -4.49 -18.90 -6.03
C LEU A 21 -4.05 -18.06 -4.82
N LEU A 22 -3.83 -16.75 -5.01
CA LEU A 22 -3.40 -15.86 -3.94
C LEU A 22 -4.47 -15.71 -2.85
N ALA A 23 -5.75 -15.68 -3.21
CA ALA A 23 -6.85 -15.65 -2.26
C ALA A 23 -6.89 -16.92 -1.39
N ALA A 24 -6.71 -18.10 -2.01
CA ALA A 24 -6.63 -19.39 -1.33
C ALA A 24 -5.40 -19.51 -0.41
N LEU A 25 -4.28 -18.89 -0.78
CA LEU A 25 -3.07 -18.79 0.04
C LEU A 25 -3.14 -17.74 1.16
N GLY A 26 -4.26 -17.03 1.28
CA GLY A 26 -4.49 -16.11 2.39
C GLY A 26 -4.08 -14.65 2.13
N ALA A 27 -3.56 -14.30 0.95
CA ALA A 27 -3.14 -12.94 0.64
C ALA A 27 -4.32 -11.93 0.69
N GLY A 28 -4.00 -10.67 0.98
CA GLY A 28 -4.89 -9.55 0.71
C GLY A 28 -4.74 -9.02 -0.71
N PHE A 29 -5.46 -7.95 -1.04
CA PHE A 29 -5.45 -7.35 -2.36
C PHE A 29 -5.43 -5.81 -2.30
N ASP A 30 -4.45 -5.22 -2.99
CA ASP A 30 -4.43 -3.81 -3.38
C ASP A 30 -5.22 -3.68 -4.68
N CYS A 31 -6.37 -3.01 -4.58
CA CYS A 31 -7.21 -2.65 -5.72
C CYS A 31 -7.07 -1.15 -6.01
N ALA A 32 -7.11 -0.78 -7.28
CA ALA A 32 -7.00 0.57 -7.78
C ALA A 32 -8.19 1.01 -8.66
N SER A 33 -9.17 0.13 -8.88
CA SER A 33 -10.40 0.45 -9.61
C SER A 33 -11.60 -0.36 -9.15
N LYS A 34 -12.81 0.09 -9.53
CA LYS A 34 -14.06 -0.66 -9.33
C LYS A 34 -13.98 -2.08 -9.92
N ALA A 35 -13.43 -2.23 -11.13
CA ALA A 35 -13.33 -3.54 -11.78
C ALA A 35 -12.45 -4.52 -11.00
N GLU A 36 -11.37 -4.03 -10.38
CA GLU A 36 -10.50 -4.84 -9.53
C GLU A 36 -11.20 -5.22 -8.21
N LEU A 37 -11.93 -4.29 -7.60
CA LEU A 37 -12.75 -4.58 -6.42
C LEU A 37 -13.79 -5.66 -6.73
N GLU A 38 -14.54 -5.54 -7.83
CA GLU A 38 -15.51 -6.54 -8.28
C GLU A 38 -14.85 -7.90 -8.50
N ALA A 39 -13.71 -7.94 -9.18
CA ALA A 39 -12.98 -9.18 -9.46
C ALA A 39 -12.54 -9.89 -8.17
N VAL A 40 -11.98 -9.16 -7.20
CA VAL A 40 -11.52 -9.73 -5.93
C VAL A 40 -12.69 -10.16 -5.04
N MET A 41 -13.75 -9.35 -4.97
CA MET A 41 -14.94 -9.67 -4.18
C MET A 41 -15.68 -10.90 -4.72
N ALA A 42 -15.71 -11.09 -6.04
CA ALA A 42 -16.30 -12.28 -6.67
C ALA A 42 -15.58 -13.58 -6.26
N LEU A 43 -14.37 -13.51 -5.70
CA LEU A 43 -13.64 -14.66 -5.15
C LEU A 43 -13.99 -14.96 -3.69
N GLY A 44 -14.91 -14.20 -3.08
CA GLY A 44 -15.30 -14.36 -1.67
C GLY A 44 -14.24 -13.85 -0.69
N VAL A 45 -13.35 -12.95 -1.12
CA VAL A 45 -12.33 -12.36 -0.25
C VAL A 45 -12.99 -11.41 0.76
N PRO A 46 -12.76 -11.60 2.09
CA PRO A 46 -13.21 -10.67 3.11
C PRO A 46 -12.69 -9.24 2.91
N GLN A 47 -13.53 -8.25 3.20
CA GLN A 47 -13.25 -6.84 2.95
C GLN A 47 -12.09 -6.28 3.80
N ASP A 48 -11.75 -6.90 4.92
CA ASP A 48 -10.60 -6.55 5.77
C ASP A 48 -9.24 -7.00 5.19
N ARG A 49 -9.28 -7.77 4.11
CA ARG A 49 -8.15 -8.14 3.25
C ARG A 49 -8.11 -7.34 1.94
N ILE A 50 -8.86 -6.25 1.83
CA ILE A 50 -8.85 -5.36 0.67
C ILE A 50 -8.45 -3.95 1.10
N ILE A 51 -7.54 -3.34 0.35
CA ILE A 51 -7.23 -1.90 0.41
C ILE A 51 -7.52 -1.27 -0.95
N PHE A 52 -8.26 -0.16 -0.97
CA PHE A 52 -8.46 0.63 -2.17
C PHE A 52 -7.36 1.70 -2.27
N ALA A 53 -6.19 1.31 -2.79
CA ALA A 53 -4.96 2.10 -2.65
C ALA A 53 -4.70 3.10 -3.79
N HIS A 54 -5.68 3.36 -4.66
CA HIS A 54 -5.58 4.48 -5.59
C HIS A 54 -5.74 5.81 -4.83
N PRO A 55 -4.75 6.73 -4.83
CA PRO A 55 -4.83 7.94 -4.00
C PRO A 55 -5.86 8.95 -4.53
N CYS A 56 -6.07 9.06 -5.85
CA CYS A 56 -7.06 9.99 -6.44
C CYS A 56 -8.26 9.25 -7.06
N LYS A 57 -9.34 9.02 -6.30
CA LYS A 57 -10.46 8.16 -6.73
C LYS A 57 -11.59 8.96 -7.37
N ARG A 58 -12.34 8.35 -8.30
CA ARG A 58 -13.56 8.96 -8.83
C ARG A 58 -14.67 8.88 -7.77
N PRO A 59 -15.57 9.88 -7.68
CA PRO A 59 -16.72 9.84 -6.76
C PRO A 59 -17.55 8.55 -6.83
N LEU A 60 -17.77 8.03 -8.03
CA LEU A 60 -18.51 6.78 -8.24
C LEU A 60 -17.78 5.56 -7.66
N ASP A 61 -16.44 5.52 -7.75
CA ASP A 61 -15.65 4.42 -7.20
C ASP A 61 -15.63 4.47 -5.66
N LEU A 62 -15.60 5.67 -5.07
CA LEU A 62 -15.73 5.86 -3.62
C LEU A 62 -17.08 5.35 -3.09
N ARG A 63 -18.18 5.73 -3.74
CA ARG A 63 -19.53 5.25 -3.38
C ARG A 63 -19.63 3.73 -3.52
N PHE A 64 -19.05 3.17 -4.57
CA PHE A 64 -19.01 1.73 -4.78
C PHE A 64 -18.24 1.01 -3.66
N ALA A 65 -17.01 1.46 -3.35
CA ALA A 65 -16.19 0.85 -2.29
C ALA A 65 -16.88 0.92 -0.93
N ALA A 66 -17.54 2.05 -0.61
CA ALA A 66 -18.34 2.22 0.59
C ALA A 66 -19.51 1.22 0.65
N ALA A 67 -20.30 1.11 -0.42
CA ALA A 67 -21.42 0.18 -0.50
C ALA A 67 -20.99 -1.29 -0.46
N ALA A 68 -19.80 -1.60 -0.97
CA ALA A 68 -19.18 -2.91 -0.96
C ALA A 68 -18.64 -3.35 0.42
N GLY A 69 -18.61 -2.44 1.40
CA GLY A 69 -18.10 -2.68 2.75
C GLY A 69 -16.58 -2.72 2.84
N VAL A 70 -15.85 -2.25 1.82
CA VAL A 70 -14.42 -1.99 1.92
C VAL A 70 -14.21 -0.95 3.03
N ARG A 71 -13.08 -1.01 3.74
CA ARG A 71 -12.79 -0.09 4.86
C ARG A 71 -11.56 0.78 4.62
N LEU A 72 -10.49 0.20 4.09
CA LEU A 72 -9.20 0.89 3.92
C LEU A 72 -9.12 1.58 2.55
N THR A 73 -8.70 2.83 2.54
CA THR A 73 -8.39 3.57 1.32
C THR A 73 -7.25 4.56 1.55
N THR A 74 -6.49 4.88 0.50
CA THR A 74 -5.39 5.85 0.59
C THR A 74 -5.83 7.27 0.25
N PHE A 75 -5.04 8.25 0.67
CA PHE A 75 -5.14 9.65 0.24
C PHE A 75 -3.76 10.31 0.29
N ASP A 76 -3.56 11.37 -0.50
CA ASP A 76 -2.33 12.17 -0.51
C ASP A 76 -2.57 13.68 -0.67
N CYS A 77 -3.82 14.13 -0.69
CA CYS A 77 -4.17 15.54 -0.85
C CYS A 77 -5.52 15.89 -0.19
N GLU A 78 -5.75 17.18 0.07
CA GLU A 78 -6.98 17.67 0.69
C GLU A 78 -8.22 17.46 -0.19
N GLY A 79 -8.07 17.56 -1.52
CA GLY A 79 -9.19 17.31 -2.44
C GLY A 79 -9.75 15.88 -2.33
N GLU A 80 -8.89 14.90 -1.99
CA GLU A 80 -9.34 13.54 -1.71
C GLU A 80 -10.06 13.46 -0.37
N LEU A 81 -9.56 14.15 0.67
CA LEU A 81 -10.22 14.22 1.97
C LEU A 81 -11.65 14.77 1.86
N SER A 82 -11.83 15.86 1.10
CA SER A 82 -13.16 16.44 0.88
C SER A 82 -14.13 15.45 0.22
N LYS A 83 -13.67 14.71 -0.81
CA LYS A 83 -14.49 13.67 -1.44
C LYS A 83 -14.82 12.53 -0.50
N VAL A 84 -13.86 12.07 0.31
CA VAL A 84 -14.11 10.99 1.26
C VAL A 84 -15.09 11.44 2.35
N GLN A 85 -14.95 12.67 2.86
CA GLN A 85 -15.89 13.21 3.85
C GLN A 85 -17.33 13.23 3.33
N GLU A 86 -17.53 13.64 2.07
CA GLU A 86 -18.86 13.69 1.46
C GLU A 86 -19.41 12.28 1.14
N LEU A 87 -18.58 11.39 0.62
CA LEU A 87 -19.05 10.16 -0.05
C LEU A 87 -18.84 8.88 0.76
N TRP A 88 -17.87 8.87 1.66
CA TRP A 88 -17.47 7.72 2.45
C TRP A 88 -16.85 8.13 3.81
N PRO A 89 -17.59 8.87 4.67
CA PRO A 89 -17.06 9.44 5.92
C PRO A 89 -16.60 8.38 6.95
N THR A 90 -17.06 7.13 6.79
CA THR A 90 -16.67 6.00 7.63
C THR A 90 -15.41 5.28 7.13
N ALA A 91 -14.76 5.74 6.05
CA ALA A 91 -13.51 5.15 5.59
C ALA A 91 -12.41 5.20 6.67
N GLU A 92 -11.53 4.22 6.62
CA GLU A 92 -10.26 4.23 7.35
C GLU A 92 -9.16 4.64 6.37
N LEU A 93 -8.61 5.84 6.60
CA LEU A 93 -7.68 6.49 5.70
C LEU A 93 -6.24 6.12 5.99
N VAL A 94 -5.47 5.92 4.93
CA VAL A 94 -4.02 5.70 4.98
C VAL A 94 -3.33 6.83 4.21
N LEU A 95 -2.54 7.65 4.90
CA LEU A 95 -1.81 8.74 4.25
C LEU A 95 -0.68 8.17 3.41
N ARG A 96 -0.70 8.40 2.11
CA ARG A 96 0.38 7.99 1.21
C ARG A 96 1.45 9.07 1.12
N LEU A 97 2.66 8.76 1.55
CA LEU A 97 3.83 9.62 1.40
C LEU A 97 4.58 9.36 0.10
N ARG A 98 5.18 10.42 -0.43
CA ARG A 98 6.18 10.33 -1.48
C ARG A 98 7.51 9.88 -0.87
N CYS A 99 8.06 8.80 -1.43
CA CYS A 99 9.37 8.29 -1.06
C CYS A 99 10.11 7.91 -2.35
N ASP A 100 10.77 8.89 -2.95
CA ASP A 100 11.45 8.69 -4.21
C ASP A 100 12.78 7.95 -4.02
N ASP A 101 12.94 6.86 -4.75
CA ASP A 101 14.25 6.39 -5.16
C ASP A 101 14.58 7.04 -6.51
N PRO A 102 15.57 7.94 -6.60
CA PRO A 102 15.93 8.59 -7.86
C PRO A 102 16.38 7.56 -8.93
N GLU A 103 16.72 6.33 -8.53
CA GLU A 103 17.15 5.26 -9.42
C GLU A 103 16.02 4.25 -9.77
N ALA A 104 14.77 4.48 -9.33
CA ALA A 104 13.67 3.58 -9.64
C ALA A 104 13.33 3.57 -11.14
N ARG A 105 13.09 2.37 -11.70
CA ARG A 105 12.72 2.22 -13.12
C ARG A 105 11.41 2.95 -13.46
N VAL A 106 10.49 3.01 -12.51
CA VAL A 106 9.21 3.72 -12.65
C VAL A 106 9.06 4.63 -11.42
N PRO A 107 9.40 5.92 -11.53
CA PRO A 107 9.20 6.89 -10.46
C PRO A 107 7.71 7.22 -10.32
N LEU A 108 7.10 6.82 -9.21
CA LEU A 108 5.69 7.09 -8.94
C LEU A 108 5.47 8.39 -8.16
N GLY A 109 6.50 8.91 -7.47
CA GLY A 109 6.39 10.12 -6.65
C GLY A 109 6.19 11.42 -7.41
N LEU A 110 6.45 11.44 -8.72
CA LEU A 110 6.09 12.56 -9.59
C LEU A 110 4.57 12.73 -9.76
N LYS A 111 3.81 11.67 -9.49
CA LYS A 111 2.35 11.64 -9.69
C LYS A 111 1.56 11.44 -8.39
N TYR A 112 2.13 10.72 -7.42
CA TYR A 112 1.40 10.26 -6.24
C TYR A 112 2.25 10.34 -4.97
N GLY A 113 1.58 10.63 -3.86
CA GLY A 113 2.19 10.72 -2.53
C GLY A 113 2.43 12.17 -2.10
N ALA A 114 2.04 12.47 -0.87
CA ALA A 114 2.27 13.77 -0.25
C ALA A 114 3.76 13.94 0.05
N ASP A 115 4.29 15.15 -0.09
CA ASP A 115 5.62 15.43 0.43
C ASP A 115 5.62 15.19 1.96
N PRO A 116 6.67 14.58 2.54
CA PRO A 116 6.73 14.38 3.99
C PRO A 116 6.53 15.66 4.81
N SER A 117 6.89 16.83 4.26
CA SER A 117 6.63 18.13 4.92
C SER A 117 5.14 18.51 4.99
N GLU A 118 4.29 17.96 4.11
CA GLU A 118 2.85 18.20 4.09
C GLU A 118 2.06 17.26 5.01
N ALA A 119 2.69 16.19 5.51
CA ALA A 119 2.02 15.15 6.29
C ALA A 119 1.23 15.73 7.47
N HIS A 120 1.84 16.63 8.25
CA HIS A 120 1.17 17.27 9.39
C HIS A 120 -0.08 18.04 8.98
N ARG A 121 0.02 18.84 7.90
CA ARG A 121 -1.10 19.65 7.38
C ARG A 121 -2.27 18.74 6.96
N LEU A 122 -1.97 17.68 6.22
CA LEU A 122 -2.98 16.72 5.74
C LEU A 122 -3.64 15.94 6.88
N LEU A 123 -2.85 15.51 7.87
CA LEU A 123 -3.37 14.82 9.06
C LEU A 123 -4.25 15.74 9.90
N ALA A 124 -3.88 17.02 10.04
CA ALA A 124 -4.68 18.01 10.74
C ALA A 124 -5.99 18.30 9.99
N ALA A 125 -5.95 18.42 8.66
CA ALA A 125 -7.14 18.58 7.83
C ALA A 125 -8.08 17.36 7.92
N ALA A 126 -7.54 16.13 7.90
CA ALA A 126 -8.36 14.94 8.10
C ALA A 126 -9.05 14.94 9.48
N LYS A 127 -8.33 15.36 10.53
CA LYS A 127 -8.88 15.48 11.88
C LYS A 127 -9.99 16.51 11.96
N SER A 128 -9.82 17.69 11.35
CA SER A 128 -10.84 18.76 11.36
C SER A 128 -12.10 18.38 10.57
N LEU A 129 -11.97 17.53 9.55
CA LEU A 129 -13.09 16.96 8.79
C LEU A 129 -13.78 15.78 9.51
N GLY A 130 -13.30 15.37 10.69
CA GLY A 130 -13.83 14.22 11.42
C GLY A 130 -13.49 12.86 10.79
N LEU A 131 -12.52 12.82 9.89
CA LEU A 131 -12.09 11.60 9.20
C LEU A 131 -11.11 10.80 10.06
N ARG A 132 -11.13 9.48 9.88
CA ARG A 132 -10.28 8.54 10.64
C ARG A 132 -9.06 8.17 9.83
N VAL A 133 -7.90 8.71 10.19
CA VAL A 133 -6.61 8.23 9.66
C VAL A 133 -6.12 7.11 10.57
N VAL A 134 -5.75 5.98 9.97
CA VAL A 134 -5.33 4.77 10.71
C VAL A 134 -3.88 4.37 10.40
N GLY A 135 -3.22 5.03 9.46
CA GLY A 135 -1.90 4.62 9.05
C GLY A 135 -1.24 5.49 7.99
N VAL A 136 -0.04 5.04 7.62
CA VAL A 136 0.80 5.66 6.59
C VAL A 136 1.17 4.60 5.56
N SER A 137 1.18 4.96 4.29
CA SER A 137 1.72 4.16 3.20
C SER A 137 2.80 4.91 2.43
N PHE A 138 3.63 4.18 1.71
CA PHE A 138 4.54 4.75 0.71
C PHE A 138 4.78 3.75 -0.40
N HIS A 139 5.43 4.17 -1.50
CA HIS A 139 5.88 3.24 -2.52
C HIS A 139 7.20 3.73 -3.13
N VAL A 140 8.28 2.97 -2.95
CA VAL A 140 9.65 3.33 -3.39
C VAL A 140 9.90 3.22 -4.91
N GLY A 141 8.85 3.11 -5.72
CA GLY A 141 8.93 2.81 -7.15
C GLY A 141 9.16 1.33 -7.50
N SER A 142 8.85 0.97 -8.76
CA SER A 142 8.98 -0.41 -9.25
C SER A 142 10.44 -0.78 -9.51
N SER A 143 10.86 -1.98 -9.10
CA SER A 143 12.24 -2.47 -9.29
C SER A 143 13.30 -1.63 -8.59
N CYS A 144 12.97 -1.10 -7.41
CA CYS A 144 13.91 -0.39 -6.55
C CYS A 144 15.07 -1.33 -6.17
N LYS A 145 16.31 -0.88 -6.43
CA LYS A 145 17.54 -1.57 -6.04
C LYS A 145 18.24 -0.89 -4.86
N ASN A 146 17.81 0.33 -4.53
CA ASN A 146 18.36 1.15 -3.46
C ASN A 146 17.76 0.73 -2.12
N LEU A 147 18.48 -0.11 -1.36
CA LEU A 147 18.05 -0.54 -0.03
C LEU A 147 17.80 0.64 0.92
N GLY A 148 18.60 1.70 0.79
CA GLY A 148 18.45 2.92 1.60
C GLY A 148 17.14 3.69 1.30
N ALA A 149 16.50 3.47 0.15
CA ALA A 149 15.21 4.08 -0.14
C ALA A 149 14.10 3.56 0.77
N PHE A 150 14.09 2.24 1.04
CA PHE A 150 13.15 1.64 1.99
C PHE A 150 13.39 2.15 3.42
N GLU A 151 14.65 2.23 3.85
CA GLU A 151 15.00 2.73 5.18
C GLU A 151 14.54 4.18 5.39
N ARG A 152 14.85 5.07 4.44
CA ARG A 152 14.40 6.47 4.47
C ARG A 152 12.87 6.55 4.48
N ALA A 153 12.20 5.77 3.64
CA ALA A 153 10.75 5.75 3.56
C ALA A 153 10.09 5.32 4.88
N ILE A 154 10.61 4.27 5.53
CA ILE A 154 10.12 3.79 6.83
C ILE A 154 10.36 4.83 7.93
N SER A 155 11.51 5.50 7.92
CA SER A 155 11.81 6.59 8.85
C SER A 155 10.86 7.79 8.67
N SER A 156 10.63 8.22 7.41
CA SER A 156 9.65 9.27 7.11
C SER A 156 8.22 8.87 7.48
N ALA A 157 7.85 7.61 7.23
CA ALA A 157 6.55 7.08 7.63
C ALA A 157 6.38 7.10 9.15
N ARG A 158 7.45 6.82 9.92
CA ARG A 158 7.42 6.93 11.37
C ARG A 158 7.18 8.35 11.85
N ALA A 159 7.87 9.33 11.26
CA ALA A 159 7.66 10.74 11.59
C ALA A 159 6.20 11.18 11.35
N ALA A 160 5.60 10.80 10.22
CA ALA A 160 4.19 11.07 9.94
C ALA A 160 3.24 10.29 10.87
N PHE A 161 3.60 9.07 11.25
CA PHE A 161 2.85 8.26 12.21
C PHE A 161 2.77 8.97 13.57
N ASP A 162 3.90 9.52 14.06
CA ASP A 162 3.97 10.27 15.31
C ASP A 162 3.16 11.57 15.27
N GLN A 163 3.20 12.28 14.14
CA GLN A 163 2.33 13.43 13.92
C GLN A 163 0.85 13.06 13.98
N GLY A 164 0.47 11.90 13.42
CA GLY A 164 -0.90 11.38 13.45
C GLY A 164 -1.34 11.07 14.88
N LEU A 165 -0.51 10.37 15.65
CA LEU A 165 -0.75 10.08 17.07
C LEU A 165 -0.91 11.37 17.89
N ALA A 166 -0.03 12.37 17.68
CA ALA A 166 -0.08 13.65 18.39
C ALA A 166 -1.36 14.46 18.09
N LEU A 167 -1.94 14.30 16.90
CA LEU A 167 -3.22 14.89 16.50
C LEU A 167 -4.44 14.05 16.97
N GLY A 168 -4.20 12.92 17.64
CA GLY A 168 -5.24 12.04 18.17
C GLY A 168 -5.90 11.14 17.13
N HIS A 169 -5.15 10.72 16.10
CA HIS A 169 -5.54 9.64 15.20
C HIS A 169 -5.19 8.27 15.80
N ASP A 170 -5.99 7.25 15.51
CA ASP A 170 -5.74 5.86 15.93
C ASP A 170 -4.80 5.16 14.93
N MET A 171 -3.55 5.61 14.93
CA MET A 171 -2.52 5.13 14.01
C MET A 171 -2.12 3.70 14.40
N ARG A 172 -2.41 2.73 13.52
CA ARG A 172 -2.24 1.28 13.77
C ARG A 172 -1.78 0.48 12.56
N LEU A 173 -1.62 1.12 11.41
CA LEU A 173 -1.24 0.49 10.14
C LEU A 173 -0.02 1.18 9.52
N LEU A 174 0.97 0.38 9.12
CA LEU A 174 2.01 0.79 8.19
C LEU A 174 1.91 -0.08 6.94
N ASP A 175 1.84 0.57 5.79
CA ASP A 175 1.90 -0.06 4.49
C ASP A 175 3.20 0.32 3.77
N ILE A 176 4.09 -0.65 3.56
CA ILE A 176 5.39 -0.40 2.93
C ILE A 176 5.32 -0.42 1.39
N GLY A 177 4.12 -0.56 0.82
CA GLY A 177 3.87 -0.54 -0.61
C GLY A 177 4.56 -1.66 -1.37
N GLY A 178 4.84 -1.41 -2.65
CA GLY A 178 5.46 -2.36 -3.56
C GLY A 178 6.92 -2.03 -3.88
N GLY A 179 7.35 -2.43 -5.08
CA GLY A 179 8.71 -2.19 -5.58
C GLY A 179 9.63 -3.41 -5.54
N PHE A 180 9.22 -4.46 -4.83
CA PHE A 180 9.90 -5.74 -4.80
C PHE A 180 9.99 -6.36 -6.19
N THR A 181 11.18 -6.82 -6.56
CA THR A 181 11.39 -7.62 -7.76
C THR A 181 11.59 -9.08 -7.40
N GLY A 182 11.12 -9.96 -8.27
CA GLY A 182 11.57 -11.34 -8.26
C GLY A 182 12.88 -11.42 -9.03
N ARG A 183 14.05 -11.20 -8.40
CA ARG A 183 15.30 -11.62 -9.06
C ARG A 183 15.39 -13.13 -8.93
N PHE A 184 15.56 -13.86 -10.02
CA PHE A 184 15.67 -15.31 -9.96
C PHE A 184 17.15 -15.69 -9.95
N ASP A 185 17.54 -16.60 -9.07
CA ASP A 185 18.85 -17.25 -9.17
C ASP A 185 18.88 -18.27 -10.33
N GLN A 186 20.04 -18.92 -10.54
CA GLN A 186 20.22 -19.90 -11.61
C GLN A 186 19.30 -21.13 -11.48
N SER A 187 18.77 -21.37 -10.28
CA SER A 187 17.80 -22.42 -9.96
C SER A 187 16.33 -21.97 -10.16
N GLY A 188 16.10 -20.72 -10.58
CA GLY A 188 14.76 -20.17 -10.76
C GLY A 188 14.07 -19.79 -9.44
N CYS A 189 14.81 -19.61 -8.34
CA CYS A 189 14.27 -19.19 -7.06
C CYS A 189 14.35 -17.67 -6.87
N VAL A 190 13.32 -17.06 -6.27
CA VAL A 190 13.27 -15.61 -6.03
C VAL A 190 14.22 -15.18 -4.89
N VAL A 191 15.18 -14.32 -5.23
CA VAL A 191 16.14 -13.66 -4.34
C VAL A 191 15.61 -12.29 -3.91
N ILE A 192 14.87 -12.25 -2.81
CA ILE A 192 14.40 -11.02 -2.12
C ILE A 192 15.16 -10.75 -0.82
N SER A 193 16.13 -11.59 -0.48
CA SER A 193 16.73 -11.67 0.86
C SER A 193 17.36 -10.35 1.34
N GLU A 194 18.03 -9.61 0.46
CA GLU A 194 18.66 -8.31 0.81
C GLU A 194 17.62 -7.22 1.12
N ILE A 195 16.60 -7.07 0.28
CA ILE A 195 15.49 -6.13 0.52
C ILE A 195 14.77 -6.53 1.80
N ALA A 196 14.44 -7.81 1.97
CA ALA A 196 13.77 -8.30 3.16
C ALA A 196 14.59 -8.03 4.43
N ARG A 197 15.92 -8.17 4.38
CA ARG A 197 16.81 -7.89 5.52
C ARG A 197 16.80 -6.40 5.87
N ALA A 198 16.97 -5.52 4.88
CA ALA A 198 16.95 -4.08 5.08
C ALA A 198 15.59 -3.59 5.63
N VAL A 199 14.49 -4.05 5.02
CA VAL A 199 13.13 -3.73 5.48
C VAL A 199 12.89 -4.24 6.90
N ASN A 200 13.24 -5.50 7.21
CA ASN A 200 13.06 -6.03 8.56
C ASN A 200 13.85 -5.22 9.60
N ALA A 201 15.09 -4.82 9.29
CA ALA A 201 15.91 -4.01 10.20
C ALA A 201 15.26 -2.64 10.46
N ALA A 202 14.88 -1.92 9.40
CA ALA A 202 14.23 -0.61 9.51
C ALA A 202 12.87 -0.68 10.21
N VAL A 203 12.05 -1.68 9.89
CA VAL A 203 10.76 -1.93 10.55
C VAL A 203 10.95 -2.21 12.04
N ASN A 204 11.92 -3.04 12.42
CA ASN A 204 12.16 -3.34 13.83
C ASN A 204 12.66 -2.12 14.61
N ALA A 205 13.43 -1.24 13.97
CA ALA A 205 13.91 0.00 14.58
C ALA A 205 12.79 1.03 14.79
N HIS A 206 11.90 1.21 13.81
CA HIS A 206 10.89 2.29 13.83
C HIS A 206 9.50 1.84 14.29
N PHE A 207 9.14 0.58 14.04
CA PHE A 207 7.84 -0.03 14.33
C PHE A 207 8.03 -1.36 15.06
N PRO A 208 8.51 -1.34 16.31
CA PRO A 208 8.75 -2.55 17.10
C PRO A 208 7.45 -3.34 17.37
N VAL A 209 7.58 -4.64 17.68
CA VAL A 209 6.42 -5.56 17.82
C VAL A 209 5.48 -5.11 18.94
N GLU A 210 6.07 -4.60 20.01
CA GLU A 210 5.44 -4.09 21.22
C GLU A 210 4.51 -2.91 20.92
N GLY A 211 4.73 -2.19 19.83
CA GLY A 211 3.87 -1.09 19.36
C GLY A 211 2.56 -1.56 18.74
N GLY A 212 2.36 -2.87 18.51
CA GLY A 212 1.10 -3.42 18.00
C GLY A 212 0.72 -2.99 16.56
N VAL A 213 1.63 -2.35 15.82
CA VAL A 213 1.36 -1.84 14.47
C VAL A 213 1.23 -3.00 13.48
N ARG A 214 0.10 -3.05 12.77
CA ARG A 214 -0.11 -3.96 11.64
C ARG A 214 0.75 -3.52 10.47
N LEU A 215 1.51 -4.44 9.89
CA LEU A 215 2.36 -4.17 8.73
C LEU A 215 1.81 -4.88 7.50
N ILE A 216 1.62 -4.15 6.42
CA ILE A 216 1.25 -4.69 5.11
C ILE A 216 2.23 -4.22 4.04
N ALA A 217 2.19 -4.88 2.89
CA ALA A 217 2.90 -4.47 1.68
C ALA A 217 2.03 -4.71 0.45
N GLU A 218 2.34 -4.04 -0.66
CA GLU A 218 1.62 -4.12 -1.93
C GLU A 218 2.46 -4.77 -3.07
N PRO A 219 2.97 -6.00 -2.92
CA PRO A 219 3.76 -6.66 -3.96
C PRO A 219 2.90 -7.01 -5.18
N GLY A 220 3.22 -6.45 -6.35
CA GLY A 220 2.69 -6.88 -7.64
C GLY A 220 3.66 -7.79 -8.38
N ARG A 221 4.72 -7.19 -8.93
CA ARG A 221 5.72 -7.85 -9.79
C ARG A 221 6.32 -9.10 -9.12
N TYR A 222 6.64 -9.02 -7.83
CA TYR A 222 7.19 -10.13 -7.06
C TYR A 222 6.39 -11.45 -7.22
N PHE A 223 5.06 -11.38 -7.28
CA PHE A 223 4.21 -12.57 -7.49
C PHE A 223 3.99 -12.91 -8.96
N ALA A 224 3.86 -11.90 -9.82
CA ALA A 224 3.42 -12.09 -11.20
C ALA A 224 4.54 -12.37 -12.20
N GLU A 225 5.78 -11.94 -11.94
CA GLU A 225 6.85 -11.84 -12.95
C GLU A 225 7.23 -13.19 -13.59
N ALA A 226 7.39 -14.24 -12.80
CA ALA A 226 7.67 -15.60 -13.31
C ALA A 226 6.42 -16.47 -13.47
N SER A 227 5.22 -15.90 -13.37
CA SER A 227 3.97 -16.67 -13.49
C SER A 227 3.61 -17.02 -14.94
N ALA A 228 4.27 -16.41 -15.93
CA ALA A 228 3.97 -16.61 -17.35
C ALA A 228 5.24 -16.52 -18.22
N VAL A 229 5.24 -17.28 -19.32
CA VAL A 229 6.27 -17.24 -20.37
C VAL A 229 5.57 -16.97 -21.70
N LEU A 230 6.04 -15.98 -22.45
CA LEU A 230 5.54 -15.70 -23.80
C LEU A 230 6.37 -16.49 -24.82
N ALA A 231 5.70 -17.33 -25.62
CA ALA A 231 6.29 -17.94 -26.81
C ALA A 231 5.78 -17.21 -28.06
N ALA A 232 6.69 -16.73 -28.91
CA ALA A 232 6.39 -16.08 -30.17
C ALA A 232 7.24 -16.71 -31.29
N HIS A 233 6.66 -16.81 -32.49
CA HIS A 233 7.28 -17.36 -33.69
C HIS A 233 7.82 -16.26 -34.59
#